data_AF-A0A967MDD6-F1
#
_entry.id   AF-A0A967MDD6-F1
#
_cell.length_a   1.000
_cell.length_b   1.000
_cell.length_c   1.000
_cell.angle_alpha   90.00
_cell.angle_beta   90.00
_cell.angle_gamma   90.00
#
_symmetry.space_group_name_H-M   'P 1'
#
loop_
_entity.id
_entity.type
_entity.pdbx_description
1 polymer ?
#
loop_
_entity_poly.entity_id
_entity_poly.type
_entity_poly.pdbx_seq_one_letter_code
_entity_poly.pdbx_strand_id
1 'polypeptide(L)' 'LGEAIAEYERIDETLGRVMSYASLLFSGDIDDPAKARFYQTMQERVTDISTHVLFFTLELNRIPDARLDEMLAAPGA' A
#
# COMPACT_ATOMS: atom_id res chain seq x y z
N LEU A 1 -8.44 -6.83 15.05
CA LEU A 1 -7.23 -6.12 14.59
C LEU A 1 -6.52 -6.89 13.48
N GLY A 2 -6.31 -8.21 13.63
CA GLY A 2 -5.65 -9.03 12.61
C GLY A 2 -6.27 -8.93 11.20
N GLU A 3 -7.60 -8.91 11.08
CA GLU A 3 -8.27 -8.74 9.77
C GLU A 3 -7.97 -7.39 9.12
N ALA A 4 -7.97 -6.29 9.89
CA ALA A 4 -7.64 -4.96 9.38
C ALA A 4 -6.18 -4.85 8.93
N ILE A 5 -5.26 -5.53 9.64
CA ILE A 5 -3.84 -5.62 9.25
C ILE A 5 -3.70 -6.42 7.95
N ALA A 6 -4.35 -7.58 7.86
CA ALA A 6 -4.30 -8.40 6.64
C ALA A 6 -4.86 -7.65 5.42
N GLU A 7 -5.93 -6.87 5.61
CA GLU A 7 -6.49 -6.04 4.54
C GLU A 7 -5.54 -4.90 4.13
N TYR A 8 -4.87 -4.26 5.10
CA TYR A 8 -3.83 -3.27 4.82
C TYR A 8 -2.67 -3.86 4.02
N GLU A 9 -2.16 -5.04 4.41
CA GLU A 9 -1.09 -5.75 3.71
C GLU A 9 -1.50 -6.10 2.27
N ARG A 10 -2.75 -6.57 2.08
CA ARG A 10 -3.28 -6.89 0.74
C ARG A 10 -3.36 -5.65 -0.16
N ILE A 11 -3.73 -4.49 0.40
CA ILE A 11 -3.73 -3.22 -0.33
C ILE A 11 -2.31 -2.86 -0.72
N ASP A 12 -1.36 -2.86 0.22
CA ASP A 12 0.03 -2.47 -0.02
C ASP A 12 0.72 -3.36 -1.05
N GLU A 13 0.54 -4.68 -0.95
CA GLU A 13 1.05 -5.65 -1.93
C GLU A 13 0.50 -5.37 -3.34
N THR A 14 -0.79 -5.06 -3.44
CA THR A 14 -1.44 -4.75 -4.72
C THR A 14 -0.86 -3.48 -5.33
N LEU A 15 -0.69 -2.42 -4.54
CA LEU A 15 -0.08 -1.16 -4.99
C LEU A 15 1.37 -1.38 -5.46
N GLY A 16 2.16 -2.14 -4.69
CA GLY A 16 3.54 -2.49 -5.03
C GLY A 16 3.64 -3.27 -6.34
N ARG A 17 2.74 -4.23 -6.58
CA ARG A 17 2.68 -4.99 -7.85
C ARG A 17 2.35 -4.10 -9.05
N VAL A 18 1.38 -3.19 -8.90
CA VAL A 18 1.01 -2.24 -9.96
C VAL A 18 2.18 -1.32 -10.32
N MET A 19 2.85 -0.74 -9.30
CA MET A 19 4.00 0.14 -9.54
C MET A 19 5.19 -0.59 -10.13
N SER A 20 5.45 -1.84 -9.71
CA SER A 20 6.51 -2.68 -10.28
C SER A 20 6.27 -2.96 -11.76
N TYR A 21 5.02 -3.27 -12.14
CA TYR A 21 4.66 -3.44 -13.54
C TYR A 21 4.81 -2.14 -14.34
N ALA A 22 4.30 -1.03 -13.82
CA ALA A 22 4.35 0.26 -14.49
C ALA A 22 5.79 0.75 -14.69
N SER A 23 6.66 0.58 -13.68
CA SER A 23 8.06 0.97 -13.77
C SER A 23 8.83 0.10 -14.77
N LEU A 24 8.61 -1.21 -14.79
CA LEU A 24 9.22 -2.12 -15.76
C LEU A 24 8.77 -1.81 -17.19
N LEU A 25 7.47 -1.56 -17.38
CA LEU A 25 6.92 -1.19 -18.68
C LEU A 25 7.54 0.10 -19.20
N PHE A 26 7.64 1.14 -18.36
CA PHE A 26 8.30 2.40 -18.72
C PHE A 26 9.79 2.22 -18.99
N SER A 27 10.50 1.48 -18.14
CA SER A 27 11.95 1.25 -18.28
C SER A 27 12.31 0.47 -19.54
N GLY A 28 11.38 -0.35 -20.07
CA GLY A 28 11.58 -1.07 -21.32
C GLY A 28 11.66 -0.17 -22.55
N ASP A 29 11.12 1.05 -22.49
CA ASP A 29 11.08 2.00 -23.60
C ASP A 29 10.65 3.39 -23.10
N ILE A 30 11.63 4.16 -22.64
CA ILE A 30 11.42 5.44 -21.97
C ILE A 30 10.96 6.57 -22.89
N ASP A 31 11.16 6.41 -24.21
CA ASP A 31 10.79 7.40 -25.22
C ASP A 31 9.32 7.27 -25.67
N ASP A 32 8.63 6.19 -25.30
CA ASP A 32 7.21 6.00 -25.58
C ASP A 32 6.33 6.84 -24.63
N PRO A 33 5.66 7.89 -25.14
CA PRO A 33 4.84 8.78 -24.32
C PRO A 33 3.61 8.09 -23.71
N ALA A 34 3.13 6.98 -24.28
CA ALA A 34 2.02 6.23 -23.73
C ALA A 34 2.45 5.47 -22.46
N LYS A 35 3.66 4.90 -22.45
CA LYS A 35 4.23 4.21 -21.28
C LYS A 35 4.56 5.19 -20.16
N ALA A 36 5.13 6.36 -20.50
CA ALA A 36 5.36 7.44 -19.55
C ALA A 36 4.05 7.91 -18.88
N ARG A 37 3.00 8.14 -19.69
CA ARG A 37 1.66 8.52 -19.19
C ARG A 37 1.06 7.44 -18.30
N PHE A 38 1.16 6.17 -18.69
CA PHE A 38 0.68 5.06 -17.88
C PHE A 38 1.37 5.03 -16.51
N TYR A 39 2.70 5.12 -16.49
CA TYR A 39 3.47 5.17 -15.25
C TYR A 39 3.04 6.33 -14.35
N GLN A 40 2.92 7.55 -14.90
CA GLN A 40 2.46 8.71 -14.14
C GLN A 40 1.05 8.51 -13.58
N THR A 41 0.11 7.99 -14.39
CA THR A 41 -1.27 7.75 -13.95
C THR A 41 -1.32 6.71 -12.82
N MET A 42 -0.50 5.66 -12.89
CA MET A 42 -0.42 4.67 -11.82
C MET A 42 0.19 5.26 -10.55
N GLN A 43 1.24 6.08 -10.69
CA GLN A 43 1.87 6.77 -9.56
C GLN A 43 0.87 7.67 -8.83
N GLU A 44 0.09 8.49 -9.55
CA GLU A 44 -0.94 9.37 -8.98
C GLU A 44 -1.99 8.56 -8.20
N ARG A 45 -2.53 7.51 -8.81
CA ARG A 45 -3.53 6.64 -8.17
C ARG A 45 -2.98 5.95 -6.92
N VAL A 46 -1.74 5.47 -6.97
CA VAL A 46 -1.09 4.83 -5.82
C VAL A 46 -0.91 5.85 -4.69
N THR A 47 -0.45 7.07 -5.00
CA THR A 47 -0.33 8.15 -4.02
C THR A 47 -1.68 8.51 -3.38
N ASP A 48 -2.74 8.61 -4.17
CA ASP A 48 -4.09 8.88 -3.66
C ASP A 48 -4.55 7.77 -2.68
N ILE A 49 -4.40 6.50 -3.06
CA ILE A 49 -4.79 5.36 -2.21
C ILE A 49 -3.94 5.30 -0.95
N SER A 50 -2.60 5.42 -1.06
CA SER A 50 -1.70 5.39 0.09
C SER A 50 -2.00 6.51 1.09
N THR A 51 -2.48 7.67 0.62
CA THR A 51 -2.88 8.77 1.51
C THR A 51 -4.07 8.39 2.40
N HIS A 52 -5.03 7.61 1.90
CA HIS A 52 -6.18 7.15 2.68
C HIS A 52 -5.79 6.19 3.81
N VAL A 53 -4.73 5.39 3.61
CA VAL A 53 -4.27 4.40 4.60
C VAL A 53 -3.06 4.87 5.42
N LEU A 54 -2.52 6.08 5.15
CA LEU A 54 -1.34 6.62 5.82
C LEU A 54 -1.49 6.64 7.35
N PHE A 55 -2.67 7.03 7.84
CA PHE A 55 -2.90 7.10 9.28
C PHE A 55 -3.03 5.72 9.93
N PHE A 56 -3.34 4.66 9.18
CA PHE A 56 -3.49 3.32 9.76
C PHE A 56 -2.19 2.86 10.42
N THR A 57 -1.06 2.99 9.70
CA THR A 57 0.25 2.65 10.25
C THR A 57 0.73 3.63 11.32
N LEU A 58 0.43 4.93 11.16
CA LEU A 58 0.81 5.95 12.15
C LEU A 58 0.10 5.77 13.49
N GLU A 59 -1.19 5.46 13.48
CA GLU A 59 -1.95 5.19 14.70
C GLU A 59 -1.58 3.84 15.31
N LEU A 60 -1.31 2.81 14.48
CA LEU A 60 -0.79 1.53 14.97
C LEU A 60 0.53 1.71 15.72
N ASN A 61 1.45 2.51 15.18
CA ASN A 61 2.75 2.83 15.80
C ASN A 61 2.64 3.60 17.13
N ARG A 62 1.47 4.16 17.46
CA ARG A 62 1.22 4.84 18.75
C ARG A 62 0.68 3.91 19.83
N ILE A 63 0.23 2.70 19.47
CA ILE A 63 -0.28 1.73 20.41
C ILE A 63 0.92 1.10 21.15
N PRO A 64 0.95 1.12 22.49
CA PRO A 64 2.01 0.43 23.23
C PRO A 64 2.04 -1.07 22.90
N ASP A 65 3.21 -1.64 22.71
CA ASP A 65 3.42 -3.04 22.31
C ASP A 65 2.60 -4.04 23.15
N ALA A 66 2.59 -3.88 24.47
CA ALA A 66 1.81 -4.74 25.36
C ALA A 66 0.30 -4.73 25.05
N ARG A 67 -0.24 -3.58 24.63
CA ARG A 67 -1.65 -3.45 24.24
C ARG A 67 -1.89 -3.97 22.83
N LEU A 68 -0.92 -3.79 21.94
CA LEU A 68 -0.96 -4.35 20.59
C LEU A 68 -0.99 -5.88 20.63
N ASP A 69 -0.16 -6.50 21.46
CA ASP A 69 -0.11 -7.95 21.66
C ASP A 69 -1.45 -8.51 22.16
N GLU A 70 -2.10 -7.82 23.12
CA GLU A 70 -3.45 -8.18 23.58
C GLU A 70 -4.50 -8.09 22.45
N MET A 71 -4.43 -7.06 21.61
CA MET A 71 -5.35 -6.84 20.49
C MET A 71 -5.13 -7.84 19.33
N LEU A 72 -3.91 -8.37 19.20
CA LEU A 72 -3.56 -9.42 18.24
C LEU A 72 -3.94 -10.82 18.75
N ALA A 73 -3.88 -11.06 20.07
CA ALA A 73 -4.25 -12.34 20.69
C ALA A 73 -5.77 -12.54 20.85
N ALA A 74 -6.57 -11.47 20.78
CA ALA A 74 -8.02 -11.55 20.82
C ALA A 74 -8.58 -12.24 19.55
N PRO A 75 -9.36 -13.34 19.67
CA PRO A 75 -10.03 -13.97 18.54
C PRO A 75 -10.95 -12.94 17.85
N GLY A 76 -11.00 -12.96 16.52
CA GLY A 76 -11.77 -12.02 15.70
C GLY A 76 -13.20 -11.85 16.23
N ALA A 77 -13.56 -10.60 16.51
CA ALA A 77 -14.94 -10.18 16.79
C ALA A 77 -15.67 -9.93 15.47
#